data_AF-A0A316FFE3-F1
#
_entry.id   AF-A0A316FFE3-F1
#
_cell.length_a   1.000
_cell.length_b   1.000
_cell.length_c   1.000
_cell.angle_alpha   90.00
_cell.angle_beta   90.00
_cell.angle_gamma   90.00
#
_symmetry.space_group_name_H-M   'P 1'
#
loop_
_entity.id
_entity.type
_entity.pdbx_description
1 polymer ?
#
loop_
_entity_poly.entity_id
_entity_poly.type
_entity_poly.pdbx_seq_one_letter_code
_entity_poly.pdbx_strand_id
1 'polypeptide(L)'
;MIEIGGHAPHASPTAWIAPGAVVAGRVTLGPDTGVWYHTVVRGDLDAITIGAGSNLQDGVVVHADPGHPVSVGANVSVGHRAVLHGCTIEDDVLIGMGAIVMNGARVGARSIIGAGALVPEGVTIPAGSLVLGAPGRVRRQTTADEHAAIAANALVYVELARRHQAATGAGRRHQAATGAG
;
A
#
# COMPACT_ATOMS: atom_id res chain seq x y z
N MET A 1 11.15 -8.75 6.84
CA MET A 1 10.96 -7.68 7.84
C MET A 1 12.31 -7.40 8.49
N ILE A 2 12.62 -6.15 8.80
CA ILE A 2 13.93 -5.72 9.33
C ILE A 2 13.70 -4.73 10.47
N GLU A 3 14.31 -4.97 11.62
CA GLU A 3 14.31 -4.03 12.75
C GLU A 3 15.31 -2.91 12.51
N ILE A 4 14.91 -1.66 12.75
CA ILE A 4 15.77 -0.47 12.63
C ILE A 4 15.60 0.39 13.89
N GLY A 5 16.71 0.73 14.54
CA GLY A 5 16.70 1.65 15.69
C GLY A 5 15.78 1.22 16.83
N GLY A 6 15.73 -0.08 17.15
CA GLY A 6 14.87 -0.63 18.19
C GLY A 6 13.38 -0.80 17.81
N HIS A 7 13.03 -0.55 16.55
CA HIS A 7 11.66 -0.65 16.06
C HIS A 7 11.52 -1.78 15.05
N ALA A 8 10.84 -2.84 15.47
CA ALA A 8 10.51 -3.97 14.61
C ALA A 8 9.14 -3.74 13.93
N PRO A 9 9.01 -4.07 12.63
CA PRO A 9 7.71 -4.07 11.98
C PRO A 9 6.72 -5.01 12.66
N HIS A 10 5.47 -4.57 12.78
CA HIS A 10 4.37 -5.39 13.26
C HIS A 10 3.42 -5.72 12.11
N ALA A 11 3.10 -7.00 11.94
CA ALA A 11 2.16 -7.45 10.91
C ALA A 11 1.10 -8.36 11.52
N SER A 12 -0.17 -8.14 11.14
CA SER A 12 -1.25 -9.07 11.47
C SER A 12 -0.92 -10.50 11.01
N PRO A 13 -1.36 -11.55 11.73
CA PRO A 13 -1.21 -12.94 11.27
C PRO A 13 -1.80 -13.22 9.89
N THR A 14 -2.78 -12.43 9.45
CA THR A 14 -3.42 -12.55 8.12
C THR A 14 -2.80 -11.64 7.06
N ALA A 15 -1.83 -10.78 7.43
CA ALA A 15 -1.08 -10.02 6.45
C ALA A 15 -0.15 -10.94 5.65
N TRP A 16 -0.08 -10.72 4.34
CA TRP A 16 0.84 -11.43 3.46
C TRP A 16 1.94 -10.49 2.96
N ILE A 17 3.19 -10.92 3.10
CA ILE A 17 4.37 -10.23 2.61
C ILE A 17 5.05 -11.13 1.58
N ALA A 18 5.10 -10.69 0.33
CA ALA A 18 5.66 -11.46 -0.77
C ALA A 18 7.17 -11.66 -0.62
N PRO A 19 7.72 -12.79 -1.14
CA PRO A 19 9.16 -12.94 -1.31
C PRO A 19 9.77 -11.75 -2.07
N GLY A 20 10.88 -11.21 -1.55
CA GLY A 20 11.56 -10.06 -2.15
C GLY A 20 10.97 -8.69 -1.79
N ALA A 21 9.85 -8.62 -1.06
CA ALA A 21 9.40 -7.38 -0.45
C ALA A 21 10.22 -7.04 0.80
N VAL A 22 10.43 -5.75 1.04
CA VAL A 22 11.16 -5.21 2.20
C VAL A 22 10.20 -4.42 3.06
N VAL A 23 10.16 -4.74 4.36
CA VAL A 23 9.40 -4.00 5.37
C VAL A 23 10.35 -3.74 6.53
N ALA A 24 10.62 -2.48 6.86
CA ALA A 24 11.67 -2.11 7.80
C ALA A 24 11.26 -0.96 8.74
N GLY A 25 11.65 -1.05 10.01
CA GLY A 25 11.43 0.00 11.02
C GLY A 25 10.00 0.05 11.57
N ARG A 26 9.51 1.27 11.86
CA ARG A 26 8.20 1.57 12.46
C ARG A 26 7.06 1.38 11.45
N VAL A 27 6.78 0.14 11.10
CA VAL A 27 5.70 -0.23 10.17
C VAL A 27 4.66 -1.10 10.88
N THR A 28 3.38 -0.76 10.68
CA THR A 28 2.25 -1.59 11.12
C THR A 28 1.39 -2.00 9.93
N LEU A 29 1.20 -3.31 9.74
CA LEU A 29 0.36 -3.90 8.71
C LEU A 29 -0.90 -4.51 9.35
N GLY A 30 -2.07 -4.03 8.94
CA GLY A 30 -3.37 -4.51 9.37
C GLY A 30 -3.73 -5.92 8.86
N PRO A 31 -4.88 -6.46 9.26
CA PRO A 31 -5.34 -7.76 8.78
C PRO A 31 -5.61 -7.77 7.27
N ASP A 32 -5.35 -8.92 6.65
CA ASP A 32 -5.59 -9.18 5.22
C ASP A 32 -4.85 -8.20 4.28
N THR A 33 -3.84 -7.47 4.75
CA THR A 33 -3.02 -6.63 3.87
C THR A 33 -2.09 -7.46 3.00
N GLY A 34 -1.89 -7.04 1.75
CA GLY A 34 -0.89 -7.62 0.85
C GLY A 34 0.25 -6.66 0.54
N VAL A 35 1.49 -7.04 0.85
CA VAL A 35 2.71 -6.33 0.43
C VAL A 35 3.38 -7.15 -0.67
N TRP A 36 3.26 -6.69 -1.91
CA TRP A 36 3.56 -7.47 -3.11
C TRP A 36 5.04 -7.40 -3.51
N TYR A 37 5.41 -8.20 -4.50
CA TYR A 37 6.79 -8.44 -4.90
C TYR A 37 7.58 -7.15 -5.11
N HIS A 38 8.80 -7.11 -4.59
CA HIS A 38 9.72 -5.96 -4.68
C HIS A 38 9.19 -4.63 -4.11
N THR A 39 8.09 -4.65 -3.36
CA THR A 39 7.62 -3.48 -2.60
C THR A 39 8.60 -3.16 -1.48
N VAL A 40 8.85 -1.88 -1.23
CA VAL A 40 9.66 -1.39 -0.12
C VAL A 40 8.82 -0.50 0.78
N VAL A 41 8.66 -0.89 2.04
CA VAL A 41 8.01 -0.10 3.10
C VAL A 41 9.07 0.20 4.16
N ARG A 42 9.58 1.43 4.18
CA ARG A 42 10.71 1.83 5.02
C ARG A 42 10.30 2.94 5.98
N GLY A 43 10.01 2.56 7.23
CA GLY A 43 9.62 3.46 8.32
C GLY A 43 10.78 3.68 9.30
N ASP A 44 11.95 4.08 8.80
CA ASP A 44 13.13 4.36 9.61
C ASP A 44 13.14 5.80 10.16
N LEU A 45 12.50 6.76 9.48
CA LEU A 45 12.40 8.16 9.93
C LEU A 45 11.07 8.50 10.60
N ASP A 46 9.94 7.95 10.12
CA ASP A 46 8.63 8.08 10.79
C ASP A 46 7.74 6.83 10.62
N ALA A 47 6.62 6.82 11.33
CA ALA A 47 5.69 5.69 11.34
C ALA A 47 4.97 5.53 9.99
N ILE A 48 4.76 4.26 9.62
CA ILE A 48 3.95 3.86 8.47
C ILE A 48 2.87 2.89 8.94
N THR A 49 1.62 3.20 8.66
CA THR A 49 0.47 2.33 8.99
C THR A 49 -0.30 1.98 7.73
N ILE A 50 -0.56 0.69 7.52
CA ILE A 50 -1.37 0.17 6.42
C ILE A 50 -2.62 -0.52 6.98
N GLY A 51 -3.80 0.03 6.66
CA GLY A 51 -5.09 -0.44 7.14
C GLY A 51 -5.54 -1.77 6.53
N ALA A 52 -6.59 -2.35 7.11
CA ALA A 52 -7.07 -3.70 6.77
C ALA A 52 -7.48 -3.85 5.29
N GLY A 53 -7.19 -5.01 4.70
CA GLY A 53 -7.57 -5.33 3.32
C GLY A 53 -6.85 -4.52 2.22
N SER A 54 -5.94 -3.61 2.61
CA SER A 54 -5.20 -2.78 1.66
C SER A 54 -4.04 -3.56 1.00
N ASN A 55 -3.73 -3.21 -0.24
CA ASN A 55 -2.67 -3.84 -1.01
C ASN A 55 -1.65 -2.81 -1.52
N LEU A 56 -0.37 -3.09 -1.28
CA LEU A 56 0.76 -2.39 -1.86
C LEU A 56 1.32 -3.26 -2.98
N GLN A 57 0.94 -2.96 -4.22
CA GLN A 57 1.24 -3.79 -5.39
C GLN A 57 2.73 -3.73 -5.77
N ASP A 58 3.11 -4.51 -6.78
CA ASP A 58 4.51 -4.79 -7.12
C ASP A 58 5.35 -3.52 -7.29
N GLY A 59 6.50 -3.49 -6.63
CA GLY A 59 7.47 -2.39 -6.70
C GLY A 59 6.99 -1.06 -6.09
N VAL A 60 5.90 -1.04 -5.32
CA VAL A 60 5.49 0.16 -4.57
C VAL A 60 6.60 0.58 -3.60
N VAL A 61 6.78 1.89 -3.44
CA VAL A 61 7.69 2.45 -2.44
C VAL A 61 6.90 3.30 -1.45
N VAL A 62 7.07 3.00 -0.16
CA VAL A 62 6.48 3.76 0.94
C VAL A 62 7.59 4.23 1.87
N HIS A 63 7.65 5.54 2.08
CA HIS A 63 8.61 6.19 2.96
C HIS A 63 7.95 7.36 3.69
N ALA A 64 8.49 7.74 4.84
CA ALA A 64 7.99 8.83 5.66
C ALA A 64 9.16 9.73 6.06
N ASP A 65 8.91 11.03 6.13
CA ASP A 65 9.84 12.01 6.70
C ASP A 65 9.43 12.35 8.14
N PRO A 66 10.33 12.87 8.99
CA PRO A 66 9.98 13.29 10.35
C PRO A 66 8.83 14.30 10.36
N GLY A 67 7.74 13.98 11.08
CA GLY A 67 6.54 14.83 11.16
C GLY A 67 5.55 14.60 10.02
N HIS A 68 5.89 13.75 9.05
CA HIS A 68 5.04 13.34 7.94
C HIS A 68 4.96 11.81 7.88
N PRO A 69 4.24 11.18 8.83
CA PRO A 69 4.01 9.74 8.77
C PRO A 69 3.18 9.37 7.53
N VAL A 70 3.26 8.11 7.11
CA VAL A 70 2.32 7.57 6.11
C VAL A 70 1.19 6.83 6.81
N SER A 71 -0.04 7.20 6.49
CA SER A 71 -1.24 6.47 6.94
C SER A 71 -2.06 6.07 5.74
N VAL A 72 -2.23 4.77 5.52
CA VAL A 72 -3.11 4.20 4.50
C VAL A 72 -4.31 3.56 5.20
N GLY A 73 -5.51 3.93 4.79
CA GLY A 73 -6.77 3.42 5.31
C GLY A 73 -7.05 1.96 4.94
N ALA A 74 -8.29 1.54 5.15
CA ALA A 74 -8.79 0.22 4.79
C ALA A 74 -9.18 0.13 3.30
N ASN A 75 -9.05 -1.07 2.73
CA ASN A 75 -9.43 -1.39 1.34
C ASN A 75 -8.80 -0.46 0.28
N VAL A 76 -7.59 0.04 0.55
CA VAL A 76 -6.84 0.87 -0.39
C VAL A 76 -6.03 -0.02 -1.33
N SER A 77 -6.17 0.22 -2.63
CA SER A 77 -5.30 -0.41 -3.63
C SER A 77 -4.24 0.58 -4.09
N VAL A 78 -2.98 0.30 -3.76
CA VAL A 78 -1.82 1.08 -4.17
C VAL A 78 -1.16 0.40 -5.36
N GLY A 79 -1.40 0.96 -6.55
CA GLY A 79 -1.02 0.41 -7.84
C GLY A 79 0.49 0.23 -8.02
N HIS A 80 0.86 -0.71 -8.89
CA HIS A 80 2.27 -1.08 -9.15
C HIS A 80 3.18 0.14 -9.33
N ARG A 81 4.35 0.12 -8.69
CA ARG A 81 5.38 1.19 -8.74
C ARG A 81 4.90 2.58 -8.31
N ALA A 82 3.78 2.70 -7.61
CA ALA A 82 3.41 3.97 -6.99
C ALA A 82 4.36 4.31 -5.82
N VAL A 83 4.46 5.60 -5.53
CA VAL A 83 5.27 6.14 -4.41
C VAL A 83 4.34 6.86 -3.46
N LEU A 84 4.34 6.42 -2.19
CA LEU A 84 3.68 7.11 -1.08
C LEU A 84 4.76 7.70 -0.17
N HIS A 85 4.78 9.02 -0.04
CA HIS A 85 5.77 9.74 0.75
C HIS A 85 5.08 10.66 1.75
N GLY A 86 5.15 10.33 3.03
CA GLY A 86 4.63 11.12 4.14
C GLY A 86 3.19 11.65 3.99
N CYS A 87 2.29 10.83 3.46
CA CYS A 87 0.93 11.21 3.09
C CYS A 87 -0.15 10.43 3.84
N THR A 88 -1.37 10.97 3.86
CA THR A 88 -2.57 10.26 4.33
C THR A 88 -3.44 9.84 3.16
N ILE A 89 -3.77 8.55 3.08
CA ILE A 89 -4.72 7.97 2.13
C ILE A 89 -5.88 7.41 2.95
N GLU A 90 -7.09 7.92 2.74
CA GLU A 90 -8.29 7.45 3.43
C GLU A 90 -8.82 6.14 2.82
N ASP A 91 -9.90 5.62 3.39
CA ASP A 91 -10.48 4.32 3.03
C ASP A 91 -11.00 4.26 1.60
N ASP A 92 -11.00 3.05 1.04
CA ASP A 92 -11.55 2.75 -0.28
C ASP A 92 -10.96 3.67 -1.37
N VAL A 93 -9.64 3.88 -1.38
CA VAL A 93 -8.95 4.67 -2.41
C VAL A 93 -8.22 3.75 -3.39
N LEU A 94 -8.23 4.13 -4.67
CA LEU A 94 -7.35 3.52 -5.67
C LEU A 94 -6.26 4.51 -6.07
N ILE A 95 -5.02 4.19 -5.73
CA ILE A 95 -3.83 4.88 -6.23
C ILE A 95 -3.38 4.17 -7.50
N GLY A 96 -3.42 4.86 -8.63
CA GLY A 96 -3.04 4.31 -9.92
C GLY A 96 -1.57 3.93 -9.98
N MET A 97 -1.23 2.97 -10.84
CA MET A 97 0.15 2.54 -11.04
C MET A 97 1.07 3.72 -11.39
N GLY A 98 2.26 3.75 -10.79
CA GLY A 98 3.25 4.81 -10.99
C GLY A 98 2.85 6.19 -10.49
N ALA A 99 1.72 6.34 -9.78
CA ALA A 99 1.36 7.61 -9.16
C ALA A 99 2.31 7.95 -7.99
N ILE A 100 2.49 9.24 -7.73
CA ILE A 100 3.34 9.75 -6.66
C ILE A 100 2.49 10.63 -5.75
N VAL A 101 2.49 10.36 -4.46
CA VAL A 101 1.80 11.16 -3.43
C VAL A 101 2.83 11.70 -2.45
N MET A 102 2.93 13.02 -2.38
CA MET A 102 4.01 13.72 -1.65
C MET A 102 3.63 14.07 -0.20
N ASN A 103 4.62 14.53 0.57
CA ASN A 103 4.51 14.83 1.99
C ASN A 103 3.33 15.76 2.31
N GLY A 104 2.61 15.44 3.38
CA GLY A 104 1.48 16.22 3.88
C GLY A 104 0.23 16.17 2.98
N ALA A 105 0.27 15.48 1.83
CA ALA A 105 -0.93 15.31 1.02
C ALA A 105 -1.96 14.41 1.73
N ARG A 106 -3.24 14.72 1.52
CA ARG A 106 -4.38 13.91 1.99
C ARG A 106 -5.25 13.52 0.80
N VAL A 107 -5.47 12.24 0.61
CA VAL A 107 -6.40 11.71 -0.40
C VAL A 107 -7.66 11.21 0.29
N GLY A 108 -8.79 11.91 0.05
CA GLY A 108 -10.07 11.59 0.66
C GLY A 108 -10.66 10.27 0.16
N ALA A 109 -11.50 9.64 1.00
CA ALA A 109 -12.05 8.31 0.75
C ALA A 109 -12.76 8.19 -0.61
N ARG A 110 -12.79 6.98 -1.19
CA ARG A 110 -13.47 6.70 -2.48
C ARG A 110 -12.90 7.47 -3.68
N SER A 111 -11.68 7.98 -3.57
CA SER A 111 -11.00 8.69 -4.66
C SER A 111 -10.21 7.74 -5.56
N ILE A 112 -10.01 8.18 -6.81
CA ILE A 112 -9.12 7.54 -7.77
C ILE A 112 -8.02 8.54 -8.13
N ILE A 113 -6.77 8.18 -7.81
CA ILE A 113 -5.59 8.86 -8.33
C ILE A 113 -5.18 8.12 -9.60
N GLY A 114 -5.20 8.80 -10.75
CA GLY A 114 -4.89 8.18 -12.04
C GLY A 114 -3.46 7.67 -12.13
N ALA A 115 -3.23 6.72 -13.04
CA ALA A 115 -1.89 6.22 -13.32
C ALA A 115 -0.92 7.37 -13.67
N GLY A 116 0.27 7.34 -13.09
CA GLY A 116 1.31 8.36 -13.28
C GLY A 116 0.95 9.77 -12.76
N ALA A 117 -0.15 9.94 -12.02
CA ALA A 117 -0.49 11.24 -11.45
C ALA A 117 0.45 11.62 -10.30
N LEU A 118 0.74 12.92 -10.16
CA LEU A 118 1.53 13.47 -9.05
C LEU A 118 0.64 14.31 -8.14
N VAL A 119 0.38 13.86 -6.91
CA VAL A 119 -0.30 14.66 -5.88
C VAL A 119 0.76 15.49 -5.15
N PRO A 120 0.78 16.82 -5.31
CA PRO A 120 1.81 17.68 -4.70
C PRO A 120 1.74 17.73 -3.17
N GLU A 121 2.81 18.23 -2.56
CA GLU A 121 2.92 18.40 -1.11
C GLU A 121 1.78 19.24 -0.52
N GLY A 122 1.29 18.83 0.65
CA GLY A 122 0.24 19.54 1.40
C GLY A 122 -1.14 19.58 0.73
N VAL A 123 -1.31 18.99 -0.46
CA VAL A 123 -2.58 19.04 -1.18
C VAL A 123 -3.60 18.12 -0.53
N THR A 124 -4.79 18.66 -0.25
CA THR A 124 -5.96 17.87 0.15
C THR A 124 -6.85 17.62 -1.06
N ILE A 125 -7.01 16.35 -1.42
CA ILE A 125 -7.96 15.87 -2.42
C ILE A 125 -9.28 15.51 -1.71
N PRO A 126 -10.41 16.14 -2.08
CA PRO A 126 -11.71 15.80 -1.50
C PRO A 126 -12.08 14.33 -1.74
N ALA A 127 -12.89 13.76 -0.85
CA ALA A 127 -13.45 12.42 -1.04
C ALA A 127 -14.21 12.31 -2.37
N GLY A 128 -14.19 11.11 -2.96
CA GLY A 128 -14.86 10.82 -4.22
C GLY A 128 -14.27 11.56 -5.41
N SER A 129 -12.97 11.87 -5.44
CA SER A 129 -12.34 12.61 -6.54
C SER A 129 -11.63 11.72 -7.53
N LEU A 130 -11.81 11.98 -8.83
CA LEU A 130 -10.91 11.49 -9.88
C LEU A 130 -9.81 12.53 -10.14
N VAL A 131 -8.56 12.18 -9.87
CA VAL A 131 -7.39 13.06 -10.03
C VAL A 131 -6.52 12.56 -11.16
N LEU A 132 -6.18 13.42 -12.13
CA LEU A 132 -5.33 13.07 -13.27
C LEU A 132 -4.21 14.10 -13.47
N GLY A 133 -3.07 13.62 -13.97
CA GLY A 133 -1.95 14.45 -14.47
C GLY A 133 -0.82 14.67 -13.46
N ALA A 134 0.24 15.35 -13.92
CA ALA A 134 1.38 15.76 -13.13
C ALA A 134 1.70 17.25 -13.44
N PRO A 135 1.35 18.19 -12.55
CA PRO A 135 0.72 17.98 -11.25
C PRO A 135 -0.75 17.57 -11.38
N GLY A 136 -1.21 16.71 -10.47
CA GLY A 136 -2.54 16.14 -10.42
C GLY A 136 -3.59 17.21 -10.14
N ARG A 137 -4.74 17.10 -10.81
CA ARG A 137 -5.90 17.97 -10.59
C ARG A 137 -7.16 17.12 -10.51
N VAL A 138 -8.07 17.50 -9.61
CA VAL A 138 -9.42 16.95 -9.56
C VAL A 138 -10.11 17.27 -10.88
N ARG A 139 -10.57 16.24 -11.59
CA ARG A 139 -11.27 16.38 -12.88
C ARG A 139 -12.77 16.33 -12.72
N ARG A 140 -13.23 15.40 -11.89
CA ARG A 140 -14.65 15.19 -11.58
C ARG A 140 -14.78 14.37 -10.30
N GLN A 141 -16.01 14.20 -9.86
CA GLN A 141 -16.33 13.20 -8.87
C GLN A 141 -16.31 11.80 -9.49
N THR A 142 -15.90 10.82 -8.70
CA THR A 142 -16.01 9.39 -9.00
C THR A 142 -17.48 8.95 -9.00
N THR A 143 -17.82 7.99 -9.85
CA THR A 143 -19.17 7.42 -9.96
C THR A 143 -19.41 6.30 -8.93
N ALA A 144 -20.67 5.88 -8.77
CA ALA A 144 -21.00 4.72 -7.95
C ALA A 144 -20.35 3.42 -8.46
N ASP A 145 -20.27 3.25 -9.78
CA ASP A 145 -19.59 2.11 -10.40
C ASP A 145 -18.09 2.12 -10.10
N GLU A 146 -17.47 3.30 -10.08
CA GLU A 146 -16.06 3.46 -9.68
C GLU A 146 -15.86 3.14 -8.19
N HIS A 147 -16.79 3.50 -7.31
CA HIS A 147 -16.76 3.08 -5.90
C HIS A 147 -16.83 1.57 -5.75
N ALA A 148 -17.76 0.93 -6.47
CA ALA A 148 -17.88 -0.53 -6.48
C ALA A 148 -16.62 -1.21 -7.03
N ALA A 149 -16.02 -0.64 -8.07
CA ALA A 149 -14.78 -1.15 -8.65
C ALA A 149 -13.59 -1.05 -7.69
N ILE A 150 -13.49 0.02 -6.89
CA ILE A 150 -12.46 0.14 -5.86
C ILE A 150 -12.60 -0.96 -4.81
N ALA A 151 -13.81 -1.12 -4.25
CA ALA A 151 -14.08 -2.14 -3.23
C ALA A 151 -13.83 -3.56 -3.77
N ALA A 152 -14.27 -3.84 -5.00
CA ALA A 152 -14.04 -5.13 -5.66
C ALA A 152 -12.54 -5.40 -5.87
N ASN A 153 -11.76 -4.38 -6.25
CA ASN A 153 -10.32 -4.50 -6.45
C ASN A 153 -9.61 -4.92 -5.14
N ALA A 154 -9.92 -4.26 -4.02
CA ALA A 154 -9.35 -4.62 -2.73
C ALA A 154 -9.65 -6.08 -2.34
N LEU A 155 -10.91 -6.52 -2.49
CA LEU A 155 -11.30 -7.91 -2.21
C LEU A 155 -10.59 -8.94 -3.09
N VAL A 156 -10.41 -8.64 -4.38
CA VAL A 156 -9.64 -9.49 -5.30
C VAL A 156 -8.21 -9.65 -4.79
N TYR A 157 -7.58 -8.57 -4.35
CA TYR A 157 -6.21 -8.61 -3.84
C TYR A 157 -6.05 -9.37 -2.52
N VAL A 158 -7.06 -9.34 -1.64
CA VAL A 158 -7.10 -10.21 -0.44
C VAL A 158 -7.12 -11.69 -0.83
N GLU A 159 -7.98 -12.07 -1.78
CA GLU A 159 -8.06 -13.46 -2.25
C GLU A 159 -6.78 -13.89 -2.97
N LEU A 160 -6.20 -13.03 -3.80
CA LEU A 160 -4.91 -13.32 -4.45
C LEU A 160 -3.79 -13.48 -3.41
N ALA A 161 -3.73 -12.63 -2.38
CA ALA A 161 -2.75 -12.76 -1.30
C ALA A 161 -2.85 -14.12 -0.61
N ARG A 162 -4.06 -14.64 -0.35
CA ARG A 162 -4.26 -15.99 0.22
C ARG A 162 -3.72 -17.09 -0.70
N ARG A 163 -3.96 -17.00 -2.01
CA ARG A 163 -3.44 -17.97 -2.99
C ARG A 163 -1.92 -17.96 -3.04
N HIS A 164 -1.31 -16.78 -3.06
CA HIS A 164 0.14 -16.66 -3.05
C HIS A 164 0.75 -17.07 -1.72
N GLN A 165 0.08 -16.81 -0.59
CA GLN A 165 0.50 -17.31 0.73
C GLN A 165 0.54 -18.84 0.75
N ALA A 166 -0.48 -19.52 0.21
CA ALA A 166 -0.50 -20.97 0.09
C ALA A 166 0.67 -21.48 -0.78
N ALA A 167 0.90 -20.86 -1.94
CA ALA A 167 1.98 -21.24 -2.85
C ALA A 167 3.40 -21.01 -2.27
N THR A 168 3.60 -19.88 -1.58
CA THR A 168 4.90 -19.51 -1.00
C THR A 168 5.18 -20.16 0.35
N GLY A 169 4.13 -20.52 1.10
CA GLY A 169 4.22 -21.32 2.33
C GLY A 169 4.57 -22.79 2.07
N ALA A 170 4.09 -23.36 0.96
CA ALA A 170 4.43 -24.73 0.55
C ALA A 170 5.91 -24.88 0.16
N GLY A 171 6.52 -23.85 -0.44
CA GLY A 171 7.93 -23.85 -0.84
C GLY A 171 8.93 -23.95 0.33
N ARG A 172 8.59 -23.38 1.51
CA ARG A 172 9.44 -23.50 2.71
C ARG A 172 9.47 -24.93 3.29
N ARG A 173 8.44 -25.75 3.04
CA ARG A 173 8.40 -27.15 3.49
C ARG A 173 9.22 -28.08 2.59
N HIS A 174 9.39 -27.75 1.31
CA HIS A 174 10.14 -28.60 0.38
C HIS A 174 11.67 -28.43 0.51
N GLN A 175 12.17 -27.23 0.81
CA GLN A 175 13.61 -27.00 1.06
C GLN A 175 14.11 -27.55 2.40
N ALA A 176 13.23 -27.68 3.41
CA ALA A 176 13.59 -28.32 4.67
C ALA A 176 13.74 -29.86 4.55
N ALA A 177 13.18 -30.47 3.50
CA ALA A 177 13.22 -31.92 3.28
C ALA A 177 14.41 -32.38 2.40
N THR A 178 15.09 -31.46 1.71
CA THR A 178 16.21 -31.78 0.80
C THR A 178 17.59 -31.39 1.34
N GLY A 179 17.66 -30.79 2.53
CA GLY A 179 18.92 -30.42 3.21
C GLY A 179 19.41 -31.41 4.27
N ALA A 180 18.77 -32.58 4.40
CA ALA A 180 19.20 -33.68 5.25
C ALA A 180 19.56 -34.88 4.36
N GLY A 181 20.74 -34.82 3.75
CA GLY A 181 21.31 -35.87 2.90
C GLY A 181 22.80 -35.70 2.78
#